data_AF-A0A0C2CUP4-F1
#
_entry.id   AF-A0A0C2CUP4-F1
#
_cell.length_a   1.000
_cell.length_b   1.000
_cell.length_c   1.000
_cell.angle_alpha   90.00
_cell.angle_beta   90.00
_cell.angle_gamma   90.00
#
_symmetry.space_group_name_H-M   'P 1'
#
loop_
_entity.id
_entity.type
_entity.pdbx_description
1 polymer ?
#
loop_
_entity_poly.entity_id
_entity_poly.type
_entity_poly.pdbx_seq_one_letter_code
_entity_poly.pdbx_strand_id
1 'polypeptide(L)'
;MPRPATALAQLLAVSLVSVTLGCAAPCTRVQDSHTAFRKATLPITSAARPSQGASDGRTHASISVPYEIIDAMVAKQLGRLPKLSVPVPAVAGVSLGSLGVGVESVRARPAPAGELGFRVTIGLSQGKRAVMTVDVDARVRPQLSPASGTLSVALSGRDVIELKPSISAQSRKQLGDWIWSQIPGPAKMMVDRGTVGALAGELADQLMGQAARLLEHDLLDDLGELARFELDLPDELPVSAISLSAGDRYLNIDLRTTLRVEHGLAGSHERRAGMHQNSIQVRVSGDAIAALANHAIREGRIPERWTLEGEPSPTGAVYAGVGWAEGTPDPLEVHLWKLDSDCAHVILRGEPHLVVVGRELELGAEQAKVHSVVGSAKVRAGLFFSKAARRGVSLIERTAASTEIEIGASTMNAQIVAAEIDGDELVLGLGLVAGPAPTERAR
;
A
#
# COMPACT_ATOMS: atom_id res chain seq x y z
N MET A 1 -96.01 -4.02 -19.12
CA MET A 1 -94.90 -3.15 -18.69
C MET A 1 -94.65 -3.42 -17.22
N PRO A 2 -93.52 -4.02 -16.85
CA PRO A 2 -92.41 -3.26 -16.28
C PRO A 2 -91.03 -3.66 -16.87
N ARG A 3 -90.07 -2.74 -16.74
CA ARG A 3 -88.68 -2.84 -17.22
C ARG A 3 -87.78 -3.54 -16.19
N PRO A 4 -86.78 -4.35 -16.61
CA PRO A 4 -85.70 -4.79 -15.75
C PRO A 4 -84.55 -3.77 -15.78
N ALA A 5 -84.06 -3.35 -14.61
CA ALA A 5 -82.87 -2.54 -14.47
C ALA A 5 -82.17 -2.88 -13.16
N THR A 6 -81.29 -3.89 -13.15
CA THR A 6 -80.29 -4.13 -12.09
C THR A 6 -79.36 -5.28 -12.51
N ALA A 7 -78.41 -5.02 -13.41
CA ALA A 7 -77.31 -5.95 -13.68
C ALA A 7 -75.99 -5.28 -14.08
N LEU A 8 -75.98 -3.98 -14.42
CA LEU A 8 -74.76 -3.29 -14.85
C LEU A 8 -73.94 -2.64 -13.71
N ALA A 9 -74.48 -2.53 -12.49
CA ALA A 9 -73.79 -1.83 -11.40
C ALA A 9 -72.78 -2.71 -10.62
N GLN A 10 -72.86 -4.04 -10.73
CA GLN A 10 -71.98 -4.95 -9.98
C GLN A 10 -70.68 -5.33 -10.72
N LEU A 11 -70.59 -5.12 -12.04
CA LEU A 11 -69.37 -5.40 -12.82
C LEU A 11 -68.34 -4.25 -12.82
N LEU A 12 -68.75 -3.03 -12.46
CA LEU A 12 -67.84 -1.88 -12.34
C LEU A 12 -67.17 -1.76 -10.96
N ALA A 13 -67.71 -2.41 -9.92
CA ALA A 13 -67.13 -2.35 -8.57
C ALA A 13 -65.95 -3.32 -8.35
N VAL A 14 -65.82 -4.38 -9.17
CA VAL A 14 -64.74 -5.37 -9.05
C VAL A 14 -63.46 -4.96 -9.80
N SER A 15 -63.55 -3.98 -10.72
CA SER A 15 -62.40 -3.53 -11.52
C SER A 15 -61.59 -2.40 -10.86
N LEU A 16 -62.07 -1.80 -9.77
CA LEU A 16 -61.42 -0.68 -9.08
C LEU A 16 -60.64 -1.09 -7.81
N VAL A 17 -60.78 -2.34 -7.35
CA VAL A 17 -60.04 -2.84 -6.17
C VAL A 17 -58.65 -3.40 -6.54
N SER A 18 -58.37 -3.64 -7.82
CA SER A 18 -57.07 -4.18 -8.28
C SER A 18 -55.99 -3.12 -8.56
N VAL A 19 -56.31 -1.81 -8.48
CA VAL A 19 -55.33 -0.73 -8.76
C VAL A 19 -54.62 -0.25 -7.49
N THR A 20 -55.18 -0.49 -6.30
CA THR A 20 -54.58 -0.04 -5.03
C THR A 20 -53.54 -1.01 -4.45
N LEU A 21 -53.52 -2.28 -4.90
CA LEU A 21 -52.53 -3.28 -4.47
C LEU A 21 -51.24 -3.28 -5.32
N GLY A 22 -51.20 -2.53 -6.43
CA GLY A 22 -50.04 -2.44 -7.32
C GLY A 22 -48.97 -1.41 -6.91
N CYS A 23 -49.28 -0.50 -5.99
CA CYS A 23 -48.37 0.59 -5.59
C CYS A 23 -47.42 0.23 -4.43
N ALA A 24 -47.73 -0.81 -3.64
CA ALA A 24 -46.88 -1.24 -2.53
C ALA A 24 -45.68 -2.09 -2.99
N ALA A 25 -45.87 -2.94 -4.00
CA ALA A 25 -44.87 -3.90 -4.47
C ALA A 25 -43.56 -3.30 -5.07
N PRO A 26 -43.56 -2.09 -5.67
CA PRO A 26 -42.33 -1.43 -6.09
C PRO A 26 -41.56 -0.82 -4.92
N CYS A 27 -42.25 -0.23 -3.94
CA CYS A 27 -41.61 0.37 -2.78
C CYS A 27 -40.95 -0.68 -1.88
N THR A 28 -41.61 -1.81 -1.63
CA THR A 28 -41.00 -2.92 -0.87
C THR A 28 -39.73 -3.42 -1.56
N ARG A 29 -39.76 -3.63 -2.88
CA ARG A 29 -38.56 -4.02 -3.64
C ARG A 29 -37.41 -3.03 -3.55
N VAL A 30 -37.70 -1.73 -3.61
CA VAL A 30 -36.68 -0.68 -3.46
C VAL A 30 -36.10 -0.70 -2.04
N GLN A 31 -36.94 -0.79 -1.01
CA GLN A 31 -36.51 -0.88 0.38
C GLN A 31 -35.71 -2.15 0.67
N ASP A 32 -36.15 -3.29 0.13
CA ASP A 32 -35.45 -4.58 0.21
C ASP A 32 -34.07 -4.48 -0.47
N SER A 33 -33.99 -3.85 -1.66
CA SER A 33 -32.72 -3.65 -2.36
C SER A 33 -31.74 -2.77 -1.58
N HIS A 34 -32.22 -1.69 -0.96
CA HIS A 34 -31.41 -0.83 -0.11
C HIS A 34 -30.92 -1.60 1.12
N THR A 35 -31.81 -2.34 1.77
CA THR A 35 -31.46 -3.16 2.94
C THR A 35 -30.46 -4.25 2.59
N ALA A 36 -30.64 -4.92 1.45
CA ALA A 36 -29.73 -5.92 0.93
C ALA A 36 -28.36 -5.33 0.62
N PHE A 37 -28.30 -4.17 -0.05
CA PHE A 37 -27.05 -3.45 -0.33
C PHE A 37 -26.32 -3.05 0.96
N ARG A 38 -27.04 -2.45 1.91
CA ARG A 38 -26.48 -2.08 3.22
C ARG A 38 -25.90 -3.28 3.95
N LYS A 39 -26.59 -4.42 3.90
CA LYS A 39 -26.12 -5.67 4.49
C LYS A 39 -24.90 -6.24 3.75
N ALA A 40 -24.90 -6.17 2.41
CA ALA A 40 -23.81 -6.66 1.55
C ALA A 40 -22.54 -5.83 1.66
N THR A 41 -22.63 -4.58 2.10
CA THR A 41 -21.47 -3.69 2.29
C THR A 41 -20.97 -3.65 3.74
N LEU A 42 -21.58 -4.38 4.68
CA LEU A 42 -21.08 -4.42 6.07
C LEU A 42 -19.70 -5.10 6.14
N PRO A 43 -18.76 -4.58 6.96
CA PRO A 43 -17.49 -5.23 7.20
C PRO A 43 -17.66 -6.68 7.68
N ILE A 44 -16.72 -7.53 7.29
CA ILE A 44 -16.64 -8.92 7.73
C ILE A 44 -16.14 -8.94 9.17
N THR A 45 -17.01 -9.30 10.11
CA THR A 45 -16.59 -9.54 11.50
C THR A 45 -16.04 -10.96 11.62
N SER A 46 -14.93 -11.11 12.35
CA SER A 46 -14.16 -12.36 12.50
C SER A 46 -14.94 -13.54 13.11
N ALA A 47 -16.15 -13.32 13.62
CA ALA A 47 -17.03 -14.36 14.19
C ALA A 47 -17.95 -15.02 13.14
N ALA A 48 -18.07 -14.47 11.93
CA ALA A 48 -18.93 -15.03 10.90
C ALA A 48 -18.16 -16.07 10.07
N ARG A 49 -18.71 -17.28 9.94
CA ARG A 49 -18.23 -18.29 8.98
C ARG A 49 -18.05 -17.63 7.60
N PRO A 50 -16.92 -17.85 6.89
CA PRO A 50 -16.76 -17.32 5.54
C PRO A 50 -17.94 -17.79 4.69
N SER A 51 -18.76 -16.83 4.26
CA SER A 51 -19.84 -17.09 3.32
C SER A 51 -19.22 -17.27 1.92
N GLN A 52 -19.90 -17.96 1.01
CA GLN A 52 -19.44 -18.22 -0.37
C GLN A 52 -19.27 -16.96 -1.26
N GLY A 53 -19.20 -15.76 -0.67
CA GLY A 53 -18.82 -14.49 -1.32
C GLY A 53 -17.94 -13.61 -0.42
N ALA A 54 -17.29 -14.20 0.59
CA ALA A 54 -16.28 -13.52 1.38
C ALA A 54 -14.97 -13.61 0.59
N SER A 55 -14.48 -12.47 0.07
CA SER A 55 -13.14 -12.21 -0.48
C SER A 55 -12.44 -13.45 -1.04
N ASP A 56 -12.24 -13.49 -2.35
CA ASP A 56 -11.49 -14.53 -3.10
C ASP A 56 -10.08 -14.88 -2.56
N GLY A 57 -9.66 -14.27 -1.44
CA GLY A 57 -8.41 -14.48 -0.75
C GLY A 57 -7.30 -13.57 -1.27
N ARG A 58 -7.58 -12.79 -2.32
CA ARG A 58 -6.60 -11.96 -2.99
C ARG A 58 -6.38 -10.65 -2.23
N THR A 59 -5.30 -10.01 -2.62
CA THR A 59 -4.90 -8.68 -2.17
C THR A 59 -5.94 -7.64 -2.62
N HIS A 60 -6.37 -6.74 -1.74
CA HIS A 60 -7.29 -5.65 -2.08
C HIS A 60 -6.54 -4.40 -2.54
N ALA A 61 -5.36 -4.16 -1.97
CA ALA A 61 -4.46 -3.08 -2.37
C ALA A 61 -2.99 -3.51 -2.25
N SER A 62 -2.11 -3.03 -3.12
CA SER A 62 -0.68 -3.35 -3.11
C SER A 62 0.15 -2.08 -3.24
N ILE A 63 1.22 -1.97 -2.45
CA ILE A 63 2.16 -0.85 -2.45
C ILE A 63 3.54 -1.40 -2.82
N SER A 64 4.09 -0.96 -3.96
CA SER A 64 5.41 -1.34 -4.45
C SER A 64 6.41 -0.22 -4.22
N VAL A 65 7.33 -0.41 -3.26
CA VAL A 65 8.39 0.54 -2.89
C VAL A 65 9.71 0.15 -3.56
N PRO A 66 10.32 1.01 -4.39
CA PRO A 66 11.65 0.76 -4.96
C PRO A 66 12.74 0.68 -3.88
N TYR A 67 13.67 -0.27 -4.02
CA TYR A 67 14.81 -0.39 -3.10
C TYR A 67 15.67 0.86 -3.05
N GLU A 68 15.76 1.63 -4.14
CA GLU A 68 16.51 2.88 -4.15
C GLU A 68 15.93 3.91 -3.15
N ILE A 69 14.62 3.88 -2.91
CA ILE A 69 13.99 4.73 -1.89
C ILE A 69 14.38 4.25 -0.49
N ILE A 70 14.29 2.94 -0.25
CA ILE A 70 14.68 2.33 1.04
C ILE A 70 16.16 2.62 1.33
N ASP A 71 17.04 2.38 0.37
CA ASP A 71 18.48 2.65 0.47
C ASP A 71 18.77 4.12 0.78
N ALA A 72 18.10 5.05 0.10
CA ALA A 72 18.30 6.49 0.32
C ALA A 72 17.86 6.90 1.73
N MET A 73 16.83 6.26 2.27
CA MET A 73 16.38 6.47 3.64
C MET A 73 17.37 5.93 4.65
N VAL A 74 17.81 4.68 4.49
CA VAL A 74 18.79 4.05 5.39
C VAL A 74 20.11 4.81 5.37
N ALA A 75 20.59 5.23 4.20
CA ALA A 75 21.84 5.98 4.07
C ALA A 75 21.87 7.26 4.92
N LYS A 76 20.73 7.94 5.13
CA LYS A 76 20.64 9.12 6.02
C LYS A 76 20.86 8.76 7.49
N GLN A 77 20.49 7.55 7.90
CA GLN A 77 20.65 7.06 9.27
C GLN A 77 22.09 6.58 9.54
N LEU A 78 22.75 5.97 8.55
CA LEU A 78 24.10 5.43 8.69
C LEU A 78 25.14 6.46 9.16
N GLY A 79 25.02 7.72 8.72
CA GLY A 79 25.94 8.79 9.13
C GLY A 79 25.93 9.12 10.63
N ARG A 80 24.92 8.62 11.38
CA ARG A 80 24.77 8.83 12.83
C ARG A 80 25.32 7.68 13.66
N LEU A 81 25.68 6.56 13.03
CA LEU A 81 26.16 5.38 13.74
C LEU A 81 27.55 5.64 14.35
N PRO A 82 27.79 5.20 15.60
CA PRO A 82 29.10 5.32 16.21
C PRO A 82 30.11 4.46 15.46
N LYS A 83 31.34 4.96 15.32
CA LYS A 83 32.47 4.15 14.82
C LYS A 83 33.03 3.34 15.96
N LEU A 84 33.06 2.03 15.81
CA LEU A 84 33.66 1.12 16.78
C LEU A 84 35.17 0.99 16.50
N SER A 85 35.97 0.69 17.51
CA SER A 85 37.40 0.43 17.34
C SER A 85 37.71 -1.00 17.78
N VAL A 86 38.23 -1.82 16.87
CA VAL A 86 38.56 -3.23 17.12
C VAL A 86 40.09 -3.40 17.13
N PRO A 87 40.68 -4.01 18.16
CA PRO A 87 42.11 -4.28 18.20
C PRO A 87 42.48 -5.31 17.11
N VAL A 88 43.57 -5.05 16.38
CA VAL A 88 44.06 -6.00 15.37
C VAL A 88 44.98 -7.02 16.05
N PRO A 89 44.83 -8.33 15.77
CA PRO A 89 45.77 -9.33 16.25
C PRO A 89 47.21 -8.98 15.87
N ALA A 90 48.16 -9.22 16.77
CA ALA A 90 49.57 -9.04 16.47
C ALA A 90 50.01 -10.04 15.41
N VAL A 91 50.75 -9.58 14.40
CA VAL A 91 51.33 -10.44 13.36
C VAL A 91 52.83 -10.50 13.58
N ALA A 92 53.37 -11.71 13.80
CA ALA A 92 54.78 -11.94 14.11
C ALA A 92 55.31 -11.09 15.30
N GLY A 93 54.50 -10.90 16.33
CA GLY A 93 54.86 -10.12 17.52
C GLY A 93 54.77 -8.60 17.35
N VAL A 94 54.39 -8.10 16.17
CA VAL A 94 54.19 -6.67 15.91
C VAL A 94 52.72 -6.31 16.12
N SER A 95 52.47 -5.35 17.01
CA SER A 95 51.13 -4.76 17.17
C SER A 95 50.78 -3.92 15.94
N LEU A 96 49.64 -4.21 15.33
CA LEU A 96 49.12 -3.47 14.18
C LEU A 96 48.16 -2.33 14.60
N GLY A 97 48.00 -2.11 15.92
CA GLY A 97 47.11 -1.09 16.48
C GLY A 97 45.64 -1.50 16.46
N SER A 98 44.74 -0.53 16.26
CA SER A 98 43.31 -0.76 16.14
C SER A 98 42.76 -0.29 14.80
N LEU A 99 41.66 -0.91 14.38
CA LEU A 99 40.89 -0.52 13.20
C LEU A 99 39.56 0.09 13.62
N GLY A 100 39.24 1.24 13.06
CA GLY A 100 37.89 1.80 13.07
C GLY A 100 36.98 0.98 12.16
N VAL A 101 35.88 0.50 12.72
CA VAL A 101 34.79 -0.21 12.06
C VAL A 101 33.64 0.77 11.86
N GLY A 102 33.10 0.83 10.65
CA GLY A 102 31.91 1.61 10.36
C GLY A 102 31.10 0.99 9.23
N VAL A 103 29.77 1.18 9.28
CA VAL A 103 28.90 0.78 8.17
C VAL A 103 29.03 1.82 7.06
N GLU A 104 29.49 1.38 5.88
CA GLU A 104 29.67 2.24 4.70
C GLU A 104 28.39 2.35 3.88
N SER A 105 27.66 1.24 3.71
CA SER A 105 26.39 1.23 2.99
C SER A 105 25.49 0.08 3.41
N VAL A 106 24.19 0.26 3.23
CA VAL A 106 23.16 -0.77 3.37
C VAL A 106 22.30 -0.71 2.13
N ARG A 107 22.10 -1.85 1.47
CA ARG A 107 21.34 -1.99 0.23
C ARG A 107 20.24 -3.03 0.41
N ALA A 108 18.99 -2.66 0.19
CA ALA A 108 17.88 -3.59 0.17
C ALA A 108 18.00 -4.56 -1.02
N ARG A 109 17.58 -5.82 -0.82
CA ARG A 109 17.69 -6.90 -1.79
C ARG A 109 16.52 -7.89 -1.69
N PRO A 110 16.30 -8.70 -2.74
CA PRO A 110 15.28 -9.74 -2.73
C PRO A 110 15.50 -10.76 -1.62
N ALA A 111 14.41 -11.30 -1.10
CA ALA A 111 14.40 -12.31 -0.05
C ALA A 111 13.15 -13.20 -0.18
N PRO A 112 13.11 -14.36 0.51
CA PRO A 112 11.91 -15.19 0.57
C PRO A 112 10.67 -14.42 1.05
N ALA A 113 9.48 -14.96 0.76
CA ALA A 113 8.21 -14.33 1.14
C ALA A 113 8.14 -14.05 2.66
N GLY A 114 7.67 -12.85 3.01
CA GLY A 114 7.62 -12.38 4.41
C GLY A 114 8.96 -11.91 4.98
N GLU A 115 10.02 -11.83 4.18
CA GLU A 115 11.35 -11.37 4.60
C GLU A 115 11.83 -10.22 3.71
N LEU A 116 12.77 -9.43 4.22
CA LEU A 116 13.54 -8.45 3.43
C LEU A 116 15.04 -8.73 3.56
N GLY A 117 15.75 -8.71 2.44
CA GLY A 117 17.19 -8.87 2.39
C GLY A 117 17.90 -7.54 2.45
N PHE A 118 19.07 -7.51 3.09
CA PHE A 118 19.99 -6.38 3.07
C PHE A 118 21.41 -6.85 2.76
N ARG A 119 22.15 -6.09 1.95
CA ARG A 119 23.61 -6.17 1.81
C ARG A 119 24.19 -5.00 2.61
N VAL A 120 24.89 -5.31 3.69
CA VAL A 120 25.58 -4.33 4.53
C VAL A 120 27.06 -4.36 4.20
N THR A 121 27.64 -3.25 3.77
CA THR A 121 29.10 -3.12 3.59
C THR A 121 29.68 -2.41 4.80
N ILE A 122 30.60 -3.09 5.47
CA ILE A 122 31.31 -2.64 6.66
C ILE A 122 32.76 -2.31 6.28
N GLY A 123 33.16 -1.06 6.48
CA GLY A 123 34.51 -0.59 6.26
C GLY A 123 35.38 -0.75 7.50
N LEU A 124 36.58 -1.31 7.31
CA LEU A 124 37.66 -1.33 8.30
C LEU A 124 38.71 -0.29 7.89
N SER A 125 39.05 0.61 8.80
CA SER A 125 39.92 1.76 8.52
C SER A 125 40.93 2.03 9.62
N GLN A 126 42.11 2.56 9.27
CA GLN A 126 43.10 3.04 10.23
C GLN A 126 43.26 4.56 10.03
N GLY A 127 42.71 5.35 10.95
CA GLY A 127 42.60 6.80 10.78
C GLY A 127 41.74 7.15 9.56
N LYS A 128 42.34 7.78 8.54
CA LYS A 128 41.66 8.12 7.27
C LYS A 128 41.84 7.09 6.17
N ARG A 129 42.63 6.04 6.41
CA ARG A 129 42.99 5.06 5.38
C ARG A 129 42.06 3.85 5.46
N ALA A 130 41.36 3.54 4.38
CA ALA A 130 40.63 2.28 4.25
C ALA A 130 41.63 1.11 4.20
N VAL A 131 41.34 0.07 4.97
CA VAL A 131 42.16 -1.16 5.06
C VAL A 131 41.50 -2.28 4.28
N MET A 132 40.20 -2.49 4.49
CA MET A 132 39.41 -3.48 3.76
C MET A 132 37.92 -3.25 4.01
N THR A 133 37.08 -3.94 3.24
CA THR A 133 35.64 -4.02 3.48
C THR A 133 35.20 -5.45 3.73
N VAL A 134 34.20 -5.60 4.59
CA VAL A 134 33.46 -6.84 4.83
C VAL A 134 32.04 -6.60 4.38
N ASP A 135 31.46 -7.55 3.67
CA ASP A 135 30.07 -7.46 3.31
C ASP A 135 29.25 -8.50 4.06
N VAL A 136 28.08 -8.13 4.55
CA VAL A 136 27.18 -8.98 5.31
C VAL A 136 25.83 -9.04 4.60
N ASP A 137 25.41 -10.25 4.24
CA ASP A 137 24.05 -10.49 3.78
C ASP A 137 23.17 -10.76 4.99
N ALA A 138 22.27 -9.83 5.27
CA ALA A 138 21.29 -9.94 6.34
C ALA A 138 19.90 -10.26 5.77
N ARG A 139 19.14 -11.10 6.46
CA ARG A 139 17.71 -11.27 6.22
C ARG A 139 16.95 -10.88 7.47
N VAL A 140 15.91 -10.07 7.32
CA VAL A 140 15.06 -9.62 8.42
C VAL A 140 13.62 -10.06 8.24
N ARG A 141 12.91 -10.25 9.35
CA ARG A 141 11.44 -10.38 9.35
C ARG A 141 10.81 -9.05 9.75
N PRO A 142 10.11 -8.37 8.83
CA PRO A 142 9.31 -7.20 9.17
C PRO A 142 8.29 -7.49 10.28
N GLN A 143 8.10 -6.52 11.17
CA GLN A 143 7.00 -6.52 12.13
C GLN A 143 5.76 -5.92 11.47
N LEU A 144 4.69 -6.71 11.40
CA LEU A 144 3.43 -6.33 10.77
C LEU A 144 2.37 -6.18 11.87
N SER A 145 1.77 -5.00 11.98
CA SER A 145 0.66 -4.73 12.89
C SER A 145 -0.58 -4.31 12.10
N PRO A 146 -1.43 -5.26 11.67
CA PRO A 146 -2.68 -4.93 10.98
C PRO A 146 -3.60 -4.03 11.79
N ALA A 147 -3.64 -4.21 13.12
CA ALA A 147 -4.52 -3.47 14.02
C ALA A 147 -4.20 -1.98 14.11
N SER A 148 -2.91 -1.61 13.96
CA SER A 148 -2.48 -0.21 13.92
C SER A 148 -2.21 0.28 12.49
N GLY A 149 -2.44 -0.56 11.46
CA GLY A 149 -2.07 -0.23 10.09
C GLY A 149 -0.56 -0.02 9.88
N THR A 150 0.29 -0.49 10.80
CA THR A 150 1.72 -0.18 10.80
C THR A 150 2.51 -1.36 10.23
N LEU A 151 3.35 -1.07 9.24
CA LEU A 151 4.45 -1.92 8.80
C LEU A 151 5.74 -1.33 9.32
N SER A 152 6.48 -2.08 10.13
CA SER A 152 7.83 -1.70 10.57
C SER A 152 8.85 -2.73 10.11
N VAL A 153 9.84 -2.28 9.36
CA VAL A 153 11.01 -3.06 8.99
C VAL A 153 12.20 -2.45 9.69
N ALA A 154 12.74 -3.17 10.67
CA ALA A 154 13.93 -2.77 11.37
C ALA A 154 15.08 -3.73 11.06
N LEU A 155 16.25 -3.19 10.73
CA LEU A 155 17.50 -3.93 10.78
C LEU A 155 18.02 -3.85 12.22
N SER A 156 17.41 -4.64 13.10
CA SER A 156 17.75 -4.73 14.52
C SER A 156 18.11 -6.16 14.91
N GLY A 157 18.82 -6.35 16.03
CA GLY A 157 19.17 -7.68 16.54
C GLY A 157 18.01 -8.62 16.73
N ARG A 158 16.82 -8.07 16.99
CA ARG A 158 15.60 -8.83 17.25
C ARG A 158 14.92 -9.31 15.98
N ASP A 159 15.15 -8.63 14.85
CA ASP A 159 14.43 -8.86 13.60
C ASP A 159 15.28 -9.60 12.56
N VAL A 160 16.60 -9.66 12.77
CA VAL A 160 17.54 -10.40 11.91
C VAL A 160 17.38 -11.90 12.12
N ILE A 161 17.10 -12.62 11.03
CA ILE A 161 16.92 -14.09 11.02
C ILE A 161 18.20 -14.80 10.56
N GLU A 162 18.98 -14.15 9.69
CA GLU A 162 20.21 -14.73 9.16
C GLU A 162 21.23 -13.63 8.85
N LEU A 163 22.50 -13.90 9.15
CA LEU A 163 23.66 -13.11 8.75
C LEU A 163 24.68 -14.01 8.04
N LYS A 164 25.06 -13.62 6.83
CA LYS A 164 26.06 -14.30 6.01
C LYS A 164 27.18 -13.33 5.66
N PRO A 165 28.22 -13.24 6.50
CA PRO A 165 29.35 -12.38 6.23
C PRO A 165 30.21 -13.00 5.13
N SER A 166 30.68 -12.16 4.21
CA SER A 166 31.50 -12.50 3.06
C SER A 166 32.59 -11.44 2.85
N ILE A 167 33.72 -11.87 2.29
CA ILE A 167 34.81 -10.97 1.93
C ILE A 167 35.16 -11.14 0.45
N SER A 168 35.28 -10.04 -0.27
CA SER A 168 35.65 -10.07 -1.69
C SER A 168 37.16 -10.33 -1.86
N ALA A 169 37.55 -10.86 -3.02
CA ALA A 169 38.97 -11.00 -3.37
C ALA A 169 39.70 -9.64 -3.40
N GLN A 170 39.00 -8.57 -3.78
CA GLN A 170 39.53 -7.21 -3.74
C GLN A 170 39.81 -6.75 -2.31
N SER A 171 38.88 -7.00 -1.38
CA SER A 171 39.04 -6.63 0.04
C SER A 171 40.20 -7.41 0.68
N ARG A 172 40.38 -8.71 0.33
CA ARG A 172 41.55 -9.50 0.74
C ARG A 172 42.86 -8.91 0.22
N LYS A 173 42.88 -8.47 -1.03
CA LYS A 173 44.05 -7.81 -1.63
C LYS A 173 44.37 -6.47 -0.94
N GLN A 174 43.35 -5.66 -0.64
CA GLN A 174 43.52 -4.40 0.08
C GLN A 174 44.13 -4.61 1.46
N LEU A 175 43.67 -5.64 2.19
CA LEU A 175 44.26 -6.03 3.46
C LEU A 175 45.74 -6.41 3.30
N GLY A 176 46.06 -7.25 2.32
CA GLY A 176 47.46 -7.64 2.03
C GLY A 176 48.35 -6.46 1.68
N ASP A 177 47.86 -5.52 0.87
CA ASP A 177 48.57 -4.29 0.51
C ASP A 177 48.76 -3.36 1.73
N TRP A 178 47.78 -3.29 2.62
CA TRP A 178 47.92 -2.57 3.88
C TRP A 178 48.95 -3.21 4.80
N ILE A 179 48.88 -4.53 5.05
CA ILE A 179 49.88 -5.26 5.86
C ILE A 179 51.28 -5.05 5.29
N TRP A 180 51.44 -5.23 3.97
CA TRP A 180 52.72 -4.98 3.30
C TRP A 180 53.24 -3.57 3.54
N SER A 181 52.36 -2.56 3.59
CA SER A 181 52.76 -1.18 3.85
C SER A 181 53.25 -0.94 5.28
N GLN A 182 52.84 -1.77 6.26
CA GLN A 182 53.30 -1.68 7.65
C GLN A 182 54.66 -2.34 7.88
N ILE A 183 55.10 -3.24 6.99
CA ILE A 183 56.37 -3.94 7.14
C ILE A 183 57.55 -2.98 6.87
N PRO A 184 58.51 -2.84 7.81
CA PRO A 184 59.71 -2.04 7.61
C PRO A 184 60.53 -2.49 6.40
N GLY A 185 61.20 -1.55 5.72
CA GLY A 185 62.00 -1.80 4.51
C GLY A 185 62.95 -3.00 4.60
N PRO A 186 63.77 -3.14 5.67
CA PRO A 186 64.68 -4.28 5.82
C PRO A 186 63.94 -5.63 5.92
N ALA A 187 62.79 -5.68 6.59
CA ALA A 187 62.00 -6.90 6.73
C ALA A 187 61.34 -7.34 5.41
N LYS A 188 61.03 -6.39 4.50
CA LYS A 188 60.55 -6.69 3.14
C LYS A 188 61.55 -7.46 2.29
N MET A 189 62.84 -7.47 2.64
CA MET A 189 63.85 -8.29 1.96
C MET A 189 63.79 -9.76 2.37
N MET A 190 63.15 -10.08 3.49
CA MET A 190 63.08 -11.44 4.05
C MET A 190 61.74 -12.12 3.83
N VAL A 191 60.71 -11.37 3.41
CA VAL A 191 59.35 -11.87 3.20
C VAL A 191 58.85 -11.42 1.83
N ASP A 192 58.37 -12.35 1.01
CA ASP A 192 57.79 -12.01 -0.28
C ASP A 192 56.32 -11.55 -0.16
N ARG A 193 55.86 -10.81 -1.16
CA ARG A 193 54.50 -10.24 -1.18
C ARG A 193 53.42 -11.33 -1.30
N GLY A 194 53.73 -12.49 -1.87
CA GLY A 194 52.83 -13.63 -1.97
C GLY A 194 52.55 -14.24 -0.59
N THR A 195 53.59 -14.45 0.21
CA THR A 195 53.46 -14.90 1.60
C THR A 195 52.62 -13.94 2.45
N VAL A 196 52.82 -12.62 2.29
CA VAL A 196 51.97 -11.62 2.98
C VAL A 196 50.53 -11.67 2.49
N GLY A 197 50.30 -11.94 1.20
CA GLY A 197 48.96 -12.15 0.65
C GLY A 197 48.26 -13.38 1.24
N ALA A 198 48.98 -14.49 1.41
CA ALA A 198 48.45 -15.71 2.04
C ALA A 198 48.08 -15.47 3.51
N LEU A 199 48.98 -14.83 4.26
CA LEU A 199 48.73 -14.43 5.65
C LEU A 199 47.54 -13.47 5.77
N ALA A 200 47.40 -12.53 4.83
CA ALA A 200 46.24 -11.63 4.77
C ALA A 200 44.94 -12.40 4.52
N GLY A 201 44.98 -13.46 3.69
CA GLY A 201 43.85 -14.36 3.49
C GLY A 201 43.43 -15.07 4.77
N GLU A 202 44.38 -15.66 5.49
CA GLU A 202 44.11 -16.33 6.77
C GLU A 202 43.61 -15.35 7.85
N LEU A 203 44.24 -14.18 7.96
CA LEU A 203 43.80 -13.13 8.88
C LEU A 203 42.40 -12.64 8.52
N ALA A 204 42.10 -12.44 7.24
CA ALA A 204 40.76 -12.08 6.80
C ALA A 204 39.75 -13.15 7.24
N ASP A 205 40.03 -14.43 7.03
CA ASP A 205 39.12 -15.51 7.41
C ASP A 205 38.93 -15.60 8.95
N GLN A 206 39.99 -15.35 9.72
CA GLN A 206 39.91 -15.25 11.18
C GLN A 206 39.07 -14.04 11.63
N LEU A 207 39.32 -12.86 11.06
CA LEU A 207 38.56 -11.64 11.33
C LEU A 207 37.09 -11.82 10.94
N MET A 208 36.80 -12.52 9.84
CA MET A 208 35.44 -12.85 9.41
C MET A 208 34.75 -13.79 10.41
N GLY A 209 35.44 -14.84 10.86
CA GLY A 209 34.89 -15.75 11.87
C GLY A 209 34.66 -15.07 13.23
N GLN A 210 35.51 -14.12 13.61
CA GLN A 210 35.31 -13.31 14.81
C GLN A 210 34.18 -12.31 14.63
N ALA A 211 34.16 -11.58 13.51
CA ALA A 211 33.13 -10.61 13.18
C ALA A 211 31.75 -11.25 13.08
N ALA A 212 31.64 -12.46 12.52
CA ALA A 212 30.38 -13.21 12.46
C ALA A 212 29.80 -13.44 13.86
N ARG A 213 30.62 -13.96 14.79
CA ARG A 213 30.22 -14.19 16.18
C ARG A 213 29.87 -12.90 16.91
N LEU A 214 30.64 -11.84 16.66
CA LEU A 214 30.45 -10.54 17.31
C LEU A 214 29.19 -9.83 16.77
N LEU A 215 28.92 -9.95 15.46
CA LEU A 215 27.69 -9.50 14.81
C LEU A 215 26.45 -10.23 15.35
N GLU A 216 26.56 -11.54 15.55
CA GLU A 216 25.47 -12.39 16.02
C GLU A 216 25.16 -12.16 17.51
N HIS A 217 26.17 -11.89 18.35
CA HIS A 217 25.99 -11.77 19.80
C HIS A 217 25.88 -10.34 20.33
N ASP A 218 26.70 -9.41 19.83
CA ASP A 218 26.89 -8.12 20.50
C ASP A 218 26.49 -6.94 19.60
N LEU A 219 26.83 -6.99 18.30
CA LEU A 219 26.76 -5.81 17.45
C LEU A 219 25.34 -5.35 17.17
N LEU A 220 24.39 -6.27 17.04
CA LEU A 220 22.99 -5.89 16.77
C LEU A 220 22.21 -5.48 18.02
N ASP A 221 22.68 -5.89 19.21
CA ASP A 221 22.12 -5.42 20.48
C ASP A 221 22.72 -4.06 20.86
N ASP A 222 24.02 -3.84 20.63
CA ASP A 222 24.74 -2.60 21.00
C ASP A 222 24.63 -1.47 19.95
N LEU A 223 24.59 -1.79 18.64
CA LEU A 223 24.36 -0.75 17.61
C LEU A 223 22.91 -0.29 17.56
N GLY A 224 22.01 -1.03 18.22
CA GLY A 224 20.58 -0.79 18.16
C GLY A 224 20.01 -1.01 16.76
N GLU A 225 19.01 -0.21 16.42
CA GLU A 225 18.33 -0.25 15.13
C GLU A 225 19.21 0.42 14.05
N LEU A 226 19.82 -0.38 13.17
CA LEU A 226 20.70 0.11 12.09
C LEU A 226 19.93 0.88 11.01
N ALA A 227 18.68 0.47 10.81
CA ALA A 227 17.77 1.03 9.83
C ALA A 227 16.33 0.78 10.28
N ARG A 228 15.48 1.81 10.23
CA ARG A 228 14.02 1.67 10.32
C ARG A 228 13.37 2.17 9.06
N PHE A 229 12.48 1.35 8.53
CA PHE A 229 11.47 1.78 7.59
C PHE A 229 10.11 1.52 8.23
N GLU A 230 9.33 2.57 8.41
CA GLU A 230 7.97 2.47 8.92
C GLU A 230 7.04 3.05 7.87
N LEU A 231 5.95 2.33 7.62
CA LEU A 231 4.87 2.79 6.77
C LEU A 231 3.59 2.67 7.57
N ASP A 232 3.00 3.83 7.86
CA ASP A 232 1.69 3.91 8.48
C ASP A 232 0.62 4.02 7.40
N LEU A 233 -0.33 3.11 7.46
CA LEU A 233 -1.54 3.17 6.65
C LEU A 233 -2.53 4.13 7.32
N PRO A 234 -3.38 4.82 6.55
CA PRO A 234 -4.43 5.65 7.12
C PRO A 234 -5.29 4.87 8.12
N ASP A 235 -5.54 5.46 9.29
CA ASP A 235 -6.33 4.85 10.38
C ASP A 235 -7.73 4.40 9.91
N GLU A 236 -8.22 5.01 8.83
CA GLU A 236 -9.51 4.69 8.21
C GLU A 236 -9.55 3.37 7.48
N LEU A 237 -8.41 2.80 7.10
CA LEU A 237 -8.35 1.55 6.36
C LEU A 237 -8.48 0.41 7.36
N PRO A 238 -9.61 -0.34 7.39
CA PRO A 238 -9.76 -1.40 8.37
C PRO A 238 -9.05 -2.65 7.86
N VAL A 239 -7.72 -2.67 8.02
CA VAL A 239 -6.82 -3.73 7.55
C VAL A 239 -7.04 -5.02 8.34
N SER A 240 -7.22 -6.14 7.63
CA SER A 240 -7.34 -7.47 8.21
C SER A 240 -6.05 -8.27 8.13
N ALA A 241 -5.26 -8.05 7.06
CA ALA A 241 -3.97 -8.69 6.89
C ALA A 241 -3.02 -7.82 6.07
N ILE A 242 -1.73 -7.97 6.36
CA ILE A 242 -0.62 -7.39 5.61
C ILE A 242 0.30 -8.54 5.25
N SER A 243 0.71 -8.63 3.98
CA SER A 243 1.76 -9.56 3.54
C SER A 243 2.83 -8.79 2.77
N LEU A 244 4.03 -9.37 2.72
CA LEU A 244 5.20 -8.72 2.15
C LEU A 244 5.93 -9.68 1.21
N SER A 245 6.32 -9.16 0.05
CA SER A 245 7.18 -9.87 -0.90
C SER A 245 8.33 -8.98 -1.38
N ALA A 246 9.54 -9.50 -1.28
CA ALA A 246 10.77 -8.82 -1.70
C ALA A 246 11.17 -9.32 -3.09
N GLY A 247 10.68 -8.65 -4.13
CA GLY A 247 11.01 -8.95 -5.53
C GLY A 247 12.37 -8.38 -5.96
N ASP A 248 12.74 -8.54 -7.23
CA ASP A 248 14.09 -8.19 -7.73
C ASP A 248 14.53 -6.75 -7.45
N ARG A 249 13.59 -5.79 -7.47
CA ARG A 249 13.87 -4.35 -7.30
C ARG A 249 12.90 -3.64 -6.34
N TYR A 250 11.82 -4.31 -5.96
CA TYR A 250 10.72 -3.69 -5.26
C TYR A 250 10.34 -4.51 -4.03
N LEU A 251 10.05 -3.79 -2.96
CA LEU A 251 9.32 -4.32 -1.82
C LEU A 251 7.83 -4.14 -2.10
N ASN A 252 7.08 -5.23 -2.22
CA ASN A 252 5.62 -5.18 -2.34
C ASN A 252 4.99 -5.44 -0.98
N ILE A 253 4.04 -4.58 -0.63
CA ILE A 253 3.27 -4.62 0.61
C ILE A 253 1.82 -4.80 0.19
N ASP A 254 1.29 -5.99 0.43
CA ASP A 254 -0.05 -6.39 0.02
C ASP A 254 -0.99 -6.31 1.21
N LEU A 255 -2.12 -5.65 0.98
CA LEU A 255 -3.10 -5.32 2.00
C LEU A 255 -4.42 -6.05 1.71
N ARG A 256 -4.98 -6.64 2.75
CA ARG A 256 -6.36 -7.12 2.77
C ARG A 256 -7.12 -6.36 3.84
N THR A 257 -8.33 -5.95 3.52
CA THR A 257 -9.21 -5.22 4.44
C THR A 257 -10.26 -6.16 5.03
N THR A 258 -10.92 -5.71 6.09
CA THR A 258 -12.14 -6.35 6.62
C THR A 258 -13.38 -5.96 5.82
N LEU A 259 -13.26 -5.01 4.89
CA LEU A 259 -14.35 -4.62 4.00
C LEU A 259 -14.71 -5.77 3.06
N ARG A 260 -15.97 -5.82 2.63
CA ARG A 260 -16.42 -6.79 1.63
C ARG A 260 -15.96 -6.33 0.26
N VAL A 261 -14.92 -6.99 -0.21
CA VAL A 261 -14.36 -6.89 -1.56
C VAL A 261 -14.63 -8.24 -2.21
N GLU A 262 -15.40 -8.26 -3.29
CA GLU A 262 -15.72 -9.52 -4.00
C GLU A 262 -14.53 -9.91 -4.87
N HIS A 263 -13.93 -8.94 -5.56
CA HIS A 263 -12.81 -9.13 -6.49
C HIS A 263 -11.59 -8.33 -6.03
N GLY A 264 -10.54 -9.05 -5.60
CA GLY A 264 -9.24 -8.43 -5.30
C GLY A 264 -8.43 -8.12 -6.56
N LEU A 265 -7.23 -7.54 -6.37
CA LEU A 265 -6.29 -7.21 -7.44
C LEU A 265 -5.95 -8.41 -8.34
N ALA A 266 -5.69 -8.10 -9.61
CA ALA A 266 -5.30 -9.05 -10.63
C ALA A 266 -3.88 -9.61 -10.40
N GLY A 267 -3.75 -10.61 -9.52
CA GLY A 267 -2.84 -11.78 -9.53
C GLY A 267 -1.32 -11.63 -9.74
N SER A 268 -0.79 -10.45 -10.05
CA SER A 268 0.65 -10.22 -10.24
C SER A 268 1.08 -9.09 -9.33
N HIS A 269 2.19 -9.27 -8.61
CA HIS A 269 2.90 -8.18 -7.91
C HIS A 269 3.76 -7.37 -8.88
N GLU A 270 3.59 -7.58 -10.19
CA GLU A 270 4.29 -6.83 -11.21
C GLU A 270 3.79 -5.39 -11.18
N ARG A 271 4.75 -4.47 -11.27
CA ARG A 271 4.42 -3.07 -11.45
C ARG A 271 3.75 -2.90 -12.80
N ARG A 272 2.73 -2.06 -12.84
CA ARG A 272 2.15 -1.60 -14.10
C ARG A 272 3.18 -0.84 -14.94
N ALA A 273 3.17 -1.12 -16.25
CA ALA A 273 4.00 -0.44 -17.23
C ALA A 273 3.66 1.06 -17.28
N GLY A 274 4.57 1.90 -17.78
CA GLY A 274 4.36 3.35 -17.91
C GLY A 274 4.64 4.18 -16.65
N MET A 275 4.68 3.56 -15.48
CA MET A 275 5.05 4.23 -14.23
C MET A 275 6.57 4.42 -14.10
N HIS A 276 7.02 5.56 -13.57
CA HIS A 276 8.45 5.83 -13.36
C HIS A 276 9.09 4.77 -12.46
N GLN A 277 10.32 4.34 -12.77
CA GLN A 277 10.96 3.21 -12.06
C GLN A 277 11.25 3.50 -10.58
N ASN A 278 11.45 4.77 -10.24
CA ASN A 278 11.74 5.22 -8.87
C ASN A 278 10.53 5.83 -8.16
N SER A 279 9.30 5.70 -8.69
CA SER A 279 8.09 6.08 -7.94
C SER A 279 7.58 4.91 -7.11
N ILE A 280 6.97 5.20 -5.97
CA ILE A 280 6.15 4.19 -5.26
C ILE A 280 4.91 3.96 -6.10
N GLN A 281 4.54 2.70 -6.35
CA GLN A 281 3.29 2.38 -7.04
C GLN A 281 2.27 1.89 -6.02
N VAL A 282 1.07 2.46 -6.04
CA VAL A 282 -0.09 1.99 -5.26
C VAL A 282 -1.12 1.47 -6.23
N ARG A 283 -1.55 0.22 -6.04
CA ARG A 283 -2.63 -0.42 -6.80
C ARG A 283 -3.77 -0.73 -5.85
N VAL A 284 -4.99 -0.45 -6.27
CA VAL A 284 -6.20 -0.74 -5.48
C VAL A 284 -7.25 -1.34 -6.42
N SER A 285 -7.91 -2.44 -6.03
CA SER A 285 -9.01 -2.96 -6.85
C SER A 285 -10.20 -2.02 -6.78
N GLY A 286 -10.96 -1.94 -7.88
CA GLY A 286 -12.15 -1.12 -7.98
C GLY A 286 -13.20 -1.47 -6.92
N ASP A 287 -13.41 -2.78 -6.69
CA ASP A 287 -14.25 -3.27 -5.59
C ASP A 287 -13.78 -2.76 -4.22
N ALA A 288 -12.46 -2.73 -3.97
CA ALA A 288 -11.91 -2.22 -2.72
C ALA A 288 -12.14 -0.71 -2.58
N ILE A 289 -12.10 0.06 -3.68
CA ILE A 289 -12.45 1.48 -3.68
C ILE A 289 -13.94 1.68 -3.37
N ALA A 290 -14.83 0.94 -4.03
CA ALA A 290 -16.27 1.02 -3.77
C ALA A 290 -16.59 0.64 -2.31
N ALA A 291 -15.95 -0.42 -1.80
CA ALA A 291 -16.10 -0.84 -0.41
C ALA A 291 -15.60 0.23 0.57
N LEU A 292 -14.48 0.89 0.28
CA LEU A 292 -13.93 1.98 1.08
C LEU A 292 -14.86 3.21 1.07
N ALA A 293 -15.40 3.58 -0.09
CA ALA A 293 -16.38 4.67 -0.20
C ALA A 293 -17.64 4.39 0.64
N ASN A 294 -18.18 3.18 0.57
CA ASN A 294 -19.32 2.79 1.41
C ASN A 294 -18.98 2.75 2.91
N HIS A 295 -17.73 2.41 3.27
CA HIS A 295 -17.27 2.52 4.65
C HIS A 295 -17.25 3.99 5.10
N ALA A 296 -16.67 4.89 4.29
CA ALA A 296 -16.62 6.31 4.58
C ALA A 296 -18.02 6.96 4.66
N ILE A 297 -18.99 6.52 3.85
CA ILE A 297 -20.40 6.93 3.97
C ILE A 297 -20.96 6.55 5.34
N ARG A 298 -20.68 5.33 5.80
CA ARG A 298 -21.18 4.80 7.07
C ARG A 298 -20.57 5.49 8.28
N GLU A 299 -19.29 5.84 8.19
CA GLU A 299 -18.58 6.64 9.20
C GLU A 299 -18.94 8.13 9.14
N GLY A 300 -19.82 8.55 8.21
CA GLY A 300 -20.29 9.93 8.08
C GLY A 300 -19.27 10.90 7.46
N ARG A 301 -18.18 10.39 6.88
CA ARG A 301 -17.15 11.19 6.19
C ARG A 301 -17.59 11.59 4.79
N ILE A 302 -18.38 10.74 4.15
CA ILE A 302 -19.09 11.03 2.91
C ILE A 302 -20.59 11.12 3.26
N PRO A 303 -21.32 12.14 2.77
CA PRO A 303 -22.76 12.24 3.01
C PRO A 303 -23.51 11.01 2.49
N GLU A 304 -24.29 10.36 3.35
CA GLU A 304 -25.16 9.24 2.97
C GLU A 304 -26.38 9.69 2.16
N ARG A 305 -26.83 10.93 2.41
CA ARG A 305 -28.08 11.47 1.88
C ARG A 305 -27.85 12.72 1.03
N TRP A 306 -28.62 12.81 -0.04
CA TRP A 306 -28.52 13.82 -1.08
C TRP A 306 -29.91 14.33 -1.49
N THR A 307 -29.99 15.58 -1.94
CA THR A 307 -31.19 16.16 -2.53
C THR A 307 -31.45 15.58 -3.93
N LEU A 308 -32.59 15.88 -4.55
CA LEU A 308 -32.88 15.44 -5.92
C LEU A 308 -32.00 16.16 -6.95
N GLU A 309 -31.45 17.31 -6.56
CA GLU A 309 -30.53 18.14 -7.30
C GLU A 309 -29.08 17.66 -7.20
N GLY A 310 -28.81 16.67 -6.33
CA GLY A 310 -27.46 16.12 -6.14
C GLY A 310 -26.60 16.92 -5.17
N GLU A 311 -27.22 17.62 -4.21
CA GLU A 311 -26.50 18.31 -3.14
C GLU A 311 -26.50 17.46 -1.86
N PRO A 312 -25.38 17.38 -1.11
CA PRO A 312 -25.35 16.61 0.11
C PRO A 312 -26.20 17.25 1.20
N SER A 313 -27.08 16.46 1.84
CA SER A 313 -28.00 16.95 2.85
C SER A 313 -28.40 15.85 3.85
N PRO A 314 -28.33 16.09 5.17
CA PRO A 314 -28.73 15.10 6.18
C PRO A 314 -30.23 14.75 6.11
N THR A 315 -31.04 15.62 5.50
CA THR A 315 -32.48 15.42 5.27
C THR A 315 -32.79 15.13 3.79
N GLY A 316 -31.77 14.90 2.97
CA GLY A 316 -31.89 14.62 1.54
C GLY A 316 -32.81 13.41 1.24
N ALA A 317 -33.58 13.50 0.15
CA ALA A 317 -34.55 12.45 -0.19
C ALA A 317 -33.92 11.18 -0.77
N VAL A 318 -32.65 11.23 -1.17
CA VAL A 318 -31.95 10.16 -1.88
C VAL A 318 -30.80 9.63 -1.03
N TYR A 319 -30.73 8.32 -0.87
CA TYR A 319 -29.59 7.61 -0.28
C TYR A 319 -28.62 7.22 -1.38
N ALA A 320 -27.33 7.38 -1.14
CA ALA A 320 -26.28 7.00 -2.08
C ALA A 320 -25.46 5.79 -1.59
N GLY A 321 -24.98 5.00 -2.54
CA GLY A 321 -24.01 3.92 -2.31
C GLY A 321 -23.18 3.71 -3.56
N VAL A 322 -22.00 3.14 -3.39
CA VAL A 322 -21.03 2.93 -4.49
C VAL A 322 -20.86 1.44 -4.75
N GLY A 323 -20.81 1.05 -6.01
CA GLY A 323 -20.52 -0.31 -6.46
C GLY A 323 -19.41 -0.30 -7.50
N TRP A 324 -18.89 -1.49 -7.81
CA TRP A 324 -17.97 -1.70 -8.91
C TRP A 324 -18.40 -2.94 -9.68
N ALA A 325 -18.59 -2.81 -10.99
CA ALA A 325 -19.04 -3.86 -11.90
C ALA A 325 -17.85 -4.39 -12.71
N GLU A 326 -17.11 -5.33 -12.13
CA GLU A 326 -15.89 -5.90 -12.73
C GLU A 326 -16.12 -6.39 -14.18
N GLY A 327 -15.14 -6.17 -15.05
CA GLY A 327 -15.15 -6.66 -16.42
C GLY A 327 -16.08 -5.90 -17.37
N THR A 328 -16.62 -4.76 -16.95
CA THR A 328 -17.44 -3.88 -17.79
C THR A 328 -16.68 -2.60 -18.18
N PRO A 329 -16.98 -1.98 -19.35
CA PRO A 329 -16.31 -0.73 -19.75
C PRO A 329 -16.63 0.48 -18.86
N ASP A 330 -17.76 0.45 -18.16
CA ASP A 330 -18.27 1.49 -17.26
C ASP A 330 -18.44 0.93 -15.83
N PRO A 331 -17.33 0.55 -15.17
CA PRO A 331 -17.39 -0.29 -13.98
C PRO A 331 -17.84 0.46 -12.73
N LEU A 332 -17.72 1.79 -12.66
CA LEU A 332 -18.11 2.53 -11.47
C LEU A 332 -19.64 2.64 -11.37
N GLU A 333 -20.23 2.06 -10.32
CA GLU A 333 -21.66 2.14 -10.05
C GLU A 333 -21.98 3.15 -8.94
N VAL A 334 -22.97 4.01 -9.17
CA VAL A 334 -23.60 4.82 -8.14
C VAL A 334 -25.04 4.38 -7.98
N HIS A 335 -25.35 3.83 -6.83
CA HIS A 335 -26.69 3.41 -6.46
C HIS A 335 -27.40 4.55 -5.73
N LEU A 336 -28.60 4.89 -6.20
CA LEU A 336 -29.41 5.98 -5.66
C LEU A 336 -30.77 5.42 -5.25
N TRP A 337 -31.11 5.49 -3.96
CA TRP A 337 -32.40 5.04 -3.44
C TRP A 337 -33.23 6.20 -2.90
N LYS A 338 -34.44 6.36 -3.42
CA LYS A 338 -35.50 7.14 -2.80
C LYS A 338 -36.46 6.18 -2.10
N LEU A 339 -36.49 6.23 -0.77
CA LEU A 339 -37.21 5.25 0.06
C LEU A 339 -38.64 5.68 0.43
N ASP A 340 -38.93 6.98 0.38
CA ASP A 340 -40.21 7.57 0.74
C ASP A 340 -40.91 8.15 -0.48
N SER A 341 -42.21 7.89 -0.66
CA SER A 341 -43.09 8.50 -1.67
C SER A 341 -42.54 8.53 -3.11
N ASP A 342 -43.17 7.80 -4.04
CA ASP A 342 -42.61 7.55 -5.38
C ASP A 342 -41.23 6.83 -5.29
N CYS A 343 -41.17 5.68 -4.58
CA CYS A 343 -39.93 4.95 -4.35
C CYS A 343 -39.20 4.60 -5.66
N ALA A 344 -37.89 4.75 -5.62
CA ALA A 344 -37.02 4.54 -6.77
C ALA A 344 -35.67 3.98 -6.32
N HIS A 345 -35.13 3.04 -7.09
CA HIS A 345 -33.73 2.66 -7.08
C HIS A 345 -33.18 2.85 -8.48
N VAL A 346 -32.17 3.68 -8.61
CA VAL A 346 -31.48 3.96 -9.87
C VAL A 346 -30.03 3.53 -9.71
N ILE A 347 -29.49 2.82 -10.68
CA ILE A 347 -28.06 2.55 -10.79
C ILE A 347 -27.53 3.37 -11.95
N LEU A 348 -26.58 4.26 -11.66
CA LEU A 348 -25.79 4.95 -12.66
C LEU A 348 -24.47 4.18 -12.84
N ARG A 349 -24.05 3.97 -14.09
CA ARG A 349 -22.74 3.40 -14.43
C ARG A 349 -21.95 4.39 -15.25
N GLY A 350 -20.67 4.57 -14.93
CA GLY A 350 -19.79 5.49 -15.63
C GLY A 350 -18.37 4.95 -15.74
N GLU A 351 -17.63 5.53 -16.68
CA GLU A 351 -16.21 5.28 -16.81
C GLU A 351 -15.48 6.06 -15.71
N PRO A 352 -14.72 5.40 -14.82
CA PRO A 352 -13.98 6.10 -13.78
C PRO A 352 -12.94 7.04 -14.40
N HIS A 353 -12.93 8.30 -13.97
CA HIS A 353 -11.94 9.29 -14.37
C HIS A 353 -10.92 9.48 -13.27
N LEU A 354 -9.64 9.36 -13.62
CA LEU A 354 -8.55 9.58 -12.69
C LEU A 354 -7.32 10.10 -13.44
N VAL A 355 -7.02 11.38 -13.26
CA VAL A 355 -5.90 12.03 -13.97
C VAL A 355 -5.23 13.05 -13.06
N VAL A 356 -3.89 13.14 -13.14
CA VAL A 356 -3.12 14.20 -12.48
C VAL A 356 -3.08 15.43 -13.40
N VAL A 357 -3.58 16.58 -12.91
CA VAL A 357 -3.55 17.86 -13.62
C VAL A 357 -2.78 18.88 -12.79
N GLY A 358 -1.49 19.06 -13.12
CA GLY A 358 -0.60 19.95 -12.40
C GLY A 358 -0.30 19.45 -10.98
N ARG A 359 -0.93 20.05 -9.97
CA ARG A 359 -0.83 19.66 -8.54
C ARG A 359 -2.14 19.14 -7.97
N GLU A 360 -3.13 18.96 -8.83
CA GLU A 360 -4.46 18.46 -8.46
C GLU A 360 -4.64 17.07 -9.07
N LEU A 361 -5.40 16.25 -8.36
CA LEU A 361 -5.92 14.99 -8.86
C LEU A 361 -7.37 15.22 -9.25
N GLU A 362 -7.68 15.04 -10.53
CA GLU A 362 -9.04 14.95 -11.02
C GLU A 362 -9.55 13.54 -10.81
N LEU A 363 -10.66 13.41 -10.09
CA LEU A 363 -11.32 12.13 -9.81
C LEU A 363 -12.81 12.24 -10.10
N GLY A 364 -13.40 11.18 -10.63
CA GLY A 364 -14.81 11.23 -10.97
C GLY A 364 -15.32 10.08 -11.81
N ALA A 365 -16.44 10.35 -12.48
CA ALA A 365 -17.03 9.46 -13.47
C ALA A 365 -17.32 10.26 -14.74
N GLU A 366 -16.91 9.73 -15.89
CA GLU A 366 -17.29 10.23 -17.19
C GLU A 366 -18.48 9.46 -17.77
N GLN A 367 -19.33 10.20 -18.49
CA GLN A 367 -20.43 9.64 -19.29
C GLN A 367 -21.38 8.72 -18.50
N ALA A 368 -21.57 8.98 -17.19
CA ALA A 368 -22.36 8.12 -16.33
C ALA A 368 -23.81 8.06 -16.82
N LYS A 369 -24.30 6.87 -17.15
CA LYS A 369 -25.64 6.61 -17.72
C LYS A 369 -26.48 5.79 -16.76
N VAL A 370 -27.79 5.93 -16.89
CA VAL A 370 -28.75 5.09 -16.17
C VAL A 370 -28.66 3.66 -16.70
N HIS A 371 -28.14 2.76 -15.88
CA HIS A 371 -28.04 1.34 -16.20
C HIS A 371 -29.33 0.59 -15.84
N SER A 372 -29.87 0.83 -14.64
CA SER A 372 -31.13 0.21 -14.21
C SER A 372 -31.99 1.14 -13.38
N VAL A 373 -33.32 0.93 -13.45
CA VAL A 373 -34.31 1.68 -12.68
C VAL A 373 -35.39 0.72 -12.17
N VAL A 374 -35.56 0.67 -10.85
CA VAL A 374 -36.68 0.02 -10.19
C VAL A 374 -37.52 1.10 -9.52
N GLY A 375 -38.82 1.18 -9.84
CA GLY A 375 -39.68 2.21 -9.24
C GLY A 375 -41.07 2.26 -9.89
N SER A 376 -41.88 3.22 -9.46
CA SER A 376 -43.22 3.42 -10.02
C SER A 376 -43.17 3.73 -11.52
N ALA A 377 -44.28 3.50 -12.24
CA ALA A 377 -44.36 3.82 -13.68
C ALA A 377 -44.05 5.30 -13.97
N LYS A 378 -44.46 6.20 -13.07
CA LYS A 378 -44.18 7.65 -13.15
C LYS A 378 -42.68 7.95 -13.06
N VAL A 379 -41.95 7.30 -12.15
CA VAL A 379 -40.49 7.44 -12.01
C VAL A 379 -39.77 6.94 -13.26
N ARG A 380 -40.13 5.74 -13.73
CA ARG A 380 -39.52 5.15 -14.93
C ARG A 380 -39.75 6.01 -16.16
N ALA A 381 -40.97 6.53 -16.36
CA ALA A 381 -41.27 7.46 -17.43
C ALA A 381 -40.46 8.76 -17.29
N GLY A 382 -40.46 9.39 -16.11
CA GLY A 382 -39.72 10.63 -15.84
C GLY A 382 -38.23 10.53 -16.17
N LEU A 383 -37.57 9.43 -15.79
CA LEU A 383 -36.16 9.18 -16.11
C LEU A 383 -35.95 8.97 -17.61
N PHE A 384 -36.79 8.18 -18.28
CA PHE A 384 -36.71 7.95 -19.73
C PHE A 384 -36.85 9.22 -20.58
N PHE A 385 -37.61 10.20 -20.10
CA PHE A 385 -37.80 11.50 -20.76
C PHE A 385 -36.81 12.58 -20.30
N SER A 386 -36.04 12.33 -19.24
CA SER A 386 -35.02 13.26 -18.77
C SER A 386 -33.81 13.29 -19.71
N LYS A 387 -33.28 14.48 -19.98
CA LYS A 387 -32.04 14.64 -20.79
C LYS A 387 -30.82 14.02 -20.10
N ALA A 388 -30.80 13.98 -18.76
CA ALA A 388 -29.72 13.42 -17.95
C ALA A 388 -29.55 11.91 -18.21
N ALA A 389 -30.63 11.14 -18.25
CA ALA A 389 -30.58 9.71 -18.57
C ALA A 389 -30.09 9.42 -20.00
N ARG A 390 -30.28 10.36 -20.94
CA ARG A 390 -29.95 10.17 -22.37
C ARG A 390 -28.55 10.65 -22.77
N ARG A 391 -28.00 11.66 -22.08
CA ARG A 391 -26.73 12.31 -22.47
C ARG A 391 -25.52 11.86 -21.64
N GLY A 392 -25.76 11.14 -20.55
CA GLY A 392 -24.73 10.84 -19.57
C GLY A 392 -24.40 12.06 -18.71
N VAL A 393 -23.94 11.83 -17.49
CA VAL A 393 -23.48 12.88 -16.57
C VAL A 393 -22.01 12.64 -16.31
N SER A 394 -21.19 13.69 -16.47
CA SER A 394 -19.82 13.66 -15.99
C SER A 394 -19.76 14.42 -14.67
N LEU A 395 -19.21 13.79 -13.65
CA LEU A 395 -18.92 14.42 -12.37
C LEU A 395 -17.41 14.29 -12.15
N ILE A 396 -16.70 15.41 -12.14
CA ILE A 396 -15.26 15.46 -11.91
C ILE A 396 -15.02 16.44 -10.78
N GLU A 397 -14.36 15.95 -9.74
CA GLU A 397 -13.86 16.75 -8.63
C GLU A 397 -12.35 16.84 -8.67
N ARG A 398 -11.82 17.91 -8.07
CA ARG A 398 -10.39 18.16 -7.96
C ARG A 398 -10.00 18.16 -6.49
N THR A 399 -8.98 17.38 -6.17
CA THR A 399 -8.37 17.36 -4.84
C THR A 399 -6.86 17.54 -4.94
N ALA A 400 -6.19 17.77 -3.81
CA ALA A 400 -4.74 17.87 -3.78
C ALA A 400 -4.10 16.55 -4.23
N ALA A 401 -3.16 16.61 -5.19
CA ALA A 401 -2.37 15.45 -5.61
C ALA A 401 -1.15 15.22 -4.70
N SER A 402 -1.27 15.52 -3.40
CA SER A 402 -0.19 15.34 -2.44
C SER A 402 -0.71 14.97 -1.07
N THR A 403 -0.02 14.05 -0.40
CA THR A 403 -0.26 13.69 0.99
C THR A 403 1.06 13.68 1.75
N GLU A 404 1.00 13.93 3.05
CA GLU A 404 2.12 13.66 3.93
C GLU A 404 2.17 12.15 4.21
N ILE A 405 3.38 11.60 4.24
CA ILE A 405 3.65 10.26 4.74
C ILE A 405 4.78 10.33 5.75
N GLU A 406 4.62 9.63 6.86
CA GLU A 406 5.71 9.43 7.81
C GLU A 406 6.50 8.20 7.35
N ILE A 407 7.82 8.37 7.21
CA ILE A 407 8.70 7.25 6.92
C ILE A 407 9.89 7.29 7.88
N GLY A 408 9.88 6.36 8.85
CA GLY A 408 10.76 6.43 10.01
C GLY A 408 10.54 7.73 10.79
N ALA A 409 11.60 8.45 11.15
CA ALA A 409 11.49 9.71 11.90
C ALA A 409 11.37 10.97 11.01
N SER A 410 10.91 10.83 9.76
CA SER A 410 10.83 11.94 8.81
C SER A 410 9.47 12.00 8.13
N THR A 411 8.83 13.16 8.18
CA THR A 411 7.65 13.47 7.37
C THR A 411 8.10 13.82 5.95
N MET A 412 7.60 13.10 4.96
CA MET A 412 7.85 13.33 3.54
C MET A 412 6.56 13.72 2.83
N ASN A 413 6.65 14.58 1.83
CA ASN A 413 5.52 14.88 0.95
C ASN A 413 5.50 13.86 -0.19
N ALA A 414 4.50 12.99 -0.20
CA ALA A 414 4.22 12.09 -1.32
C ALA A 414 3.31 12.81 -2.31
N GLN A 415 3.84 13.12 -3.50
CA GLN A 415 3.07 13.71 -4.59
C GLN A 415 2.62 12.61 -5.56
N ILE A 416 1.34 12.58 -5.93
CA ILE A 416 0.84 11.75 -7.02
C ILE A 416 1.36 12.36 -8.32
N VAL A 417 2.32 11.68 -8.94
CA VAL A 417 2.97 12.09 -10.19
C VAL A 417 2.35 11.42 -11.42
N ALA A 418 1.61 10.35 -11.22
CA ALA A 418 0.86 9.64 -12.24
C ALA A 418 -0.36 8.96 -11.59
N ALA A 419 -1.46 8.91 -12.32
CA ALA A 419 -2.68 8.23 -11.90
C ALA A 419 -3.38 7.72 -13.15
N GLU A 420 -3.87 6.48 -13.11
CA GLU A 420 -4.62 5.86 -14.20
C GLU A 420 -5.57 4.79 -13.67
N ILE A 421 -6.58 4.46 -14.47
CA ILE A 421 -7.40 3.26 -14.31
C ILE A 421 -6.91 2.24 -15.34
N ASP A 422 -6.52 1.05 -14.90
CA ASP A 422 -6.17 -0.06 -15.80
C ASP A 422 -7.08 -1.26 -15.52
N GLY A 423 -8.05 -1.45 -16.41
CA GLY A 423 -9.12 -2.43 -16.20
C GLY A 423 -9.93 -2.10 -14.95
N ASP A 424 -9.97 -3.05 -14.01
CA ASP A 424 -10.68 -2.93 -12.74
C ASP A 424 -9.79 -2.45 -11.59
N GLU A 425 -8.64 -1.84 -11.91
CA GLU A 425 -7.67 -1.38 -10.93
C GLU A 425 -7.40 0.11 -11.06
N LEU A 426 -7.27 0.77 -9.92
CA LEU A 426 -6.72 2.11 -9.81
C LEU A 426 -5.22 2.02 -9.53
N VAL A 427 -4.43 2.76 -10.29
CA VAL A 427 -2.97 2.76 -10.20
C VAL A 427 -2.47 4.17 -9.99
N LEU A 428 -1.74 4.39 -8.89
CA LEU A 428 -1.11 5.67 -8.56
C LEU A 428 0.41 5.51 -8.53
N GLY A 429 1.12 6.46 -9.13
CA GLY A 429 2.55 6.66 -8.97
C GLY A 429 2.81 7.80 -8.01
N LEU A 430 3.51 7.53 -6.91
CA LEU A 430 3.89 8.54 -5.91
C LEU A 430 5.38 8.88 -6.03
N GLY A 431 5.68 10.16 -6.22
CA GLY A 431 7.01 10.73 -6.09
C GLY A 431 7.21 11.28 -4.68
N LEU A 432 8.35 10.97 -4.05
CA LEU A 432 8.68 11.51 -2.74
C LEU A 432 9.49 12.79 -2.89
N VAL A 433 9.02 13.86 -2.25
CA VAL A 433 9.72 15.13 -2.13
C VAL A 433 9.97 15.40 -0.65
N ALA A 434 11.15 15.92 -0.30
CA ALA A 434 11.42 16.33 1.07
C ALA A 434 10.36 17.35 1.51
N GLY A 435 9.66 17.05 2.60
CA GLY A 435 8.73 17.98 3.21
C GLY A 435 9.46 19.13 3.90
N PRO A 436 8.77 20.25 4.20
CA PRO A 436 9.30 21.23 5.13
C PRO A 436 9.59 20.55 6.49
N ALA A 437 10.67 20.95 7.17
CA ALA A 437 11.02 20.37 8.46
C ALA A 437 9.83 20.50 9.44
N PRO A 438 9.50 19.46 10.23
CA PRO A 438 8.37 19.52 11.14
C PRO A 438 8.56 20.69 12.09
N THR A 439 7.61 21.63 12.06
CA THR A 439 7.53 22.69 13.05
C THR A 439 7.34 22.02 14.40
N GLU A 440 8.34 22.13 15.27
CA GLU A 440 8.33 21.54 16.60
C GLU A 440 6.98 21.87 17.28
N ARG A 441 6.11 20.87 17.41
CA ARG A 441 4.81 21.05 18.09
C ARG A 441 5.18 21.40 19.53
N ALA A 442 5.03 22.68 19.89
CA ALA A 442 5.17 23.15 21.25
C ALA A 442 4.27 22.29 22.14
N ARG A 443 4.89 21.48 22.99
CA ARG A 443 4.21 20.71 24.04
C ARG A 443 3.86 21.63 25.20
#